data_AF-A0A943PTQ6-F1
#
_entry.id   AF-A0A943PTQ6-F1
#
_cell.length_a   1.000
_cell.length_b   1.000
_cell.length_c   1.000
_cell.angle_alpha   90.00
_cell.angle_beta   90.00
_cell.angle_gamma   90.00
#
_symmetry.space_group_name_H-M   'P 1'
#
loop_
_entity.id
_entity.type
_entity.pdbx_description
1 polymer ?
#
loop_
_entity_poly.entity_id
_entity_poly.type
_entity_poly.pdbx_seq_one_letter_code
_entity_poly.pdbx_strand_id
1 'polypeptide(L)'
;MVTKDKDRLWFCSDYGIENKAIINKLTRADEKIYIVAHDNGNQWRNLPPLLKRKVMRESMYGKAIYGIGLEGTIPGANITNLDVELQENGDKISILEQVNEIIGMKMSLDEQFIASYAKNGMDGVNKTATRLKITKTDAQKITENILIRNHQAIGISLDQEAKLARQINTSKQKSKSDHDTIVAIDNWLNRDNELLRY
;
A
#
# COMPACT_ATOMS: atom_id res chain seq x y z
N MET A 1 -23.38 -9.92 18.97
CA MET A 1 -22.73 -8.89 19.81
C MET A 1 -22.19 -7.84 18.84
N VAL A 2 -22.83 -6.68 18.76
CA VAL A 2 -22.46 -5.59 17.85
C VAL A 2 -21.34 -4.82 18.55
N THR A 3 -20.14 -4.78 17.97
CA THR A 3 -19.01 -3.99 18.48
C THR A 3 -19.27 -2.50 18.26
N LYS A 4 -20.20 -1.94 19.05
CA LYS A 4 -20.20 -0.53 19.44
C LYS A 4 -19.04 -0.33 20.41
N ASP A 5 -17.83 -0.23 19.88
CA ASP A 5 -16.73 0.46 20.53
C ASP A 5 -15.59 0.56 19.54
N LYS A 6 -15.09 1.79 19.39
CA LYS A 6 -13.75 2.20 18.98
C LYS A 6 -13.89 3.46 18.12
N ASP A 7 -13.87 4.61 18.79
CA ASP A 7 -13.61 5.92 18.18
C ASP A 7 -12.15 5.91 17.70
N ARG A 8 -11.90 5.27 16.55
CA ARG A 8 -10.59 5.15 15.92
C ARG A 8 -10.31 6.35 15.03
N LEU A 9 -9.03 6.66 14.88
CA LEU A 9 -8.56 7.67 13.94
C LEU A 9 -7.44 7.07 13.10
N TRP A 10 -7.55 7.25 11.79
CA TRP A 10 -6.59 6.73 10.82
C TRP A 10 -5.83 7.90 10.19
N PHE A 11 -4.50 7.86 10.26
CA PHE A 11 -3.62 8.83 9.66
C PHE A 11 -2.84 8.14 8.54
N CYS A 12 -3.21 8.44 7.30
CA CYS A 12 -2.75 7.69 6.14
C CYS A 12 -1.93 8.58 5.20
N SER A 13 -0.79 8.08 4.75
CA SER A 13 -0.26 8.45 3.44
C SER A 13 -1.16 7.85 2.37
N ASP A 14 -1.34 8.54 1.23
CA ASP A 14 -2.00 7.96 0.05
C ASP A 14 -1.02 7.54 -1.04
N TYR A 15 0.27 7.46 -0.71
CA TYR A 15 1.34 6.98 -1.56
C TYR A 15 1.30 5.45 -1.70
N GLY A 16 1.15 4.95 -2.92
CA GLY A 16 1.13 3.51 -3.24
C GLY A 16 -0.27 2.88 -3.26
N ILE A 17 -0.42 1.82 -4.04
CA ILE A 17 -1.73 1.20 -4.30
C ILE A 17 -2.38 0.62 -3.05
N GLU A 18 -1.59 0.04 -2.15
CA GLU A 18 -2.10 -0.55 -0.91
C GLU A 18 -2.74 0.51 -0.02
N ASN A 19 -2.05 1.63 0.17
CA ASN A 19 -2.55 2.74 0.98
C ASN A 19 -3.83 3.34 0.40
N LYS A 20 -3.92 3.52 -0.92
CA LYS A 20 -5.17 3.96 -1.58
C LYS A 20 -6.30 2.94 -1.40
N ALA A 21 -6.01 1.64 -1.49
CA ALA A 21 -7.00 0.59 -1.26
C ALA A 21 -7.51 0.61 0.20
N ILE A 22 -6.61 0.82 1.16
CA ILE A 22 -6.95 0.99 2.57
C ILE A 22 -7.85 2.21 2.78
N ILE A 23 -7.49 3.39 2.26
CA ILE A 23 -8.29 4.61 2.39
C ILE A 23 -9.71 4.39 1.84
N ASN A 24 -9.82 3.78 0.66
CA ASN A 24 -11.11 3.46 0.06
C ASN A 24 -11.94 2.49 0.91
N LYS A 25 -11.27 1.54 1.58
CA LYS A 25 -11.93 0.58 2.47
C LYS A 25 -12.39 1.22 3.77
N LEU A 26 -11.53 1.99 4.43
CA LEU A 26 -11.86 2.75 5.63
C LEU A 26 -13.02 3.73 5.36
N THR A 27 -13.05 4.35 4.18
CA THR A 27 -14.15 5.24 3.77
C THR A 27 -15.48 4.47 3.64
N ARG A 28 -15.45 3.28 3.04
CA ARG A 28 -16.62 2.39 2.96
C ARG A 28 -17.10 1.89 4.32
N ALA A 29 -16.20 1.85 5.31
CA ALA A 29 -16.48 1.45 6.68
C ALA A 29 -16.94 2.62 7.58
N ASP A 30 -17.05 3.83 7.04
CA ASP A 30 -17.38 5.06 7.80
C ASP A 30 -16.38 5.37 8.93
N GLU A 31 -15.10 5.04 8.71
CA GLU A 31 -14.02 5.36 9.65
C GLU A 31 -13.54 6.81 9.51
N LYS A 32 -13.02 7.39 10.60
CA LYS A 32 -12.44 8.75 10.58
C LYS A 32 -11.01 8.71 10.05
N ILE A 33 -10.80 9.26 8.86
CA ILE A 33 -9.51 9.24 8.13
C ILE A 33 -8.94 10.65 7.99
N TYR A 34 -7.63 10.78 8.12
CA TYR A 34 -6.84 11.95 7.81
C TYR A 34 -5.77 11.57 6.79
N ILE A 35 -5.87 12.12 5.58
CA ILE A 35 -4.78 12.02 4.61
C ILE A 35 -3.72 13.03 5.02
N VAL A 36 -2.53 12.54 5.30
CA VAL A 36 -1.47 13.33 5.91
C VAL A 36 -0.22 13.46 5.08
N ALA A 37 -0.10 12.65 4.03
CA ALA A 37 0.98 12.75 3.08
C ALA A 37 0.67 12.11 1.73
N HIS A 38 1.48 12.46 0.73
CA HIS A 38 1.28 12.08 -0.68
C HIS A 38 2.51 11.44 -1.33
N ASP A 39 3.62 11.38 -0.62
CA ASP A 39 4.94 10.92 -1.08
C ASP A 39 5.48 9.77 -0.21
N ASN A 40 6.68 9.29 -0.54
CA ASN A 40 7.35 8.22 0.19
C ASN A 40 8.07 8.79 1.45
N GLY A 41 8.32 7.95 2.45
CA GLY A 41 9.19 8.29 3.59
C GLY A 41 8.61 9.30 4.57
N ASN A 42 7.29 9.32 4.73
CA ASN A 42 6.61 10.28 5.58
C ASN A 42 6.77 9.96 7.06
N GLN A 43 7.01 11.00 7.86
CA GLN A 43 7.31 10.83 9.28
C GLN A 43 6.30 11.54 10.17
N TRP A 44 5.97 10.94 11.31
CA TRP A 44 5.12 11.55 12.33
C TRP A 44 5.59 12.95 12.73
N ARG A 45 6.91 13.16 12.80
CA ARG A 45 7.52 14.45 13.12
C ARG A 45 7.35 15.51 12.03
N ASN A 46 6.98 15.15 10.81
CA ASN A 46 6.80 16.08 9.69
C ASN A 46 5.34 16.48 9.47
N LEU A 47 4.41 15.88 10.23
CA LEU A 47 3.00 16.24 10.13
C LEU A 47 2.77 17.75 10.31
N PRO A 48 1.81 18.34 9.57
CA PRO A 48 1.39 19.72 9.77
C PRO A 48 1.07 20.02 11.24
N PRO A 49 1.41 21.20 11.77
CA PRO A 49 1.22 21.53 13.19
C PRO A 49 -0.21 21.35 13.72
N LEU A 50 -1.23 21.55 12.87
CA LEU A 50 -2.64 21.33 13.22
C LEU A 50 -2.96 19.84 13.40
N LEU A 51 -2.43 18.98 12.53
CA LEU A 51 -2.62 17.53 12.62
C LEU A 51 -1.85 16.95 13.81
N LYS A 52 -0.62 17.41 14.09
CA LYS A 52 0.11 17.03 15.31
C LYS A 52 -0.69 17.35 16.58
N ARG A 53 -1.22 18.58 16.68
CA ARG A 53 -2.06 18.99 17.80
C ARG A 53 -3.33 18.14 17.93
N LYS A 54 -3.88 17.68 16.82
CA LYS A 54 -5.02 16.77 16.82
C LYS A 54 -4.62 15.39 17.34
N VAL A 55 -3.57 14.78 16.78
CA VAL A 55 -3.06 13.48 17.22
C VAL A 55 -2.82 13.47 18.73
N MET A 56 -2.10 14.46 19.26
CA MET A 56 -1.82 14.56 20.70
C MET A 56 -3.10 14.67 21.54
N ARG A 57 -4.06 15.50 21.11
CA ARG A 57 -5.32 15.69 21.83
C ARG A 57 -6.17 14.42 21.86
N GLU A 58 -6.35 13.77 20.73
CA GLU A 58 -7.13 12.55 20.62
C GLU A 58 -6.44 11.37 21.33
N SER A 59 -5.10 11.38 21.32
CA SER A 59 -4.26 10.47 22.11
C SER A 59 -4.54 10.63 23.61
N MET A 60 -4.58 11.87 24.12
CA MET A 60 -4.93 12.15 25.52
C MET A 60 -6.35 11.71 25.90
N TYR A 61 -7.28 11.72 24.94
CA TYR A 61 -8.64 11.20 25.15
C TYR A 61 -8.74 9.67 25.08
N GLY A 62 -7.62 8.96 24.93
CA GLY A 62 -7.57 7.50 24.94
C GLY A 62 -8.09 6.85 23.65
N LYS A 63 -8.20 7.60 22.55
CA LYS A 63 -8.63 7.03 21.26
C LYS A 63 -7.56 6.13 20.66
N ALA A 64 -7.98 5.06 19.98
CA ALA A 64 -7.04 4.25 19.21
C ALA A 64 -6.67 4.98 17.91
N ILE A 65 -5.38 5.22 17.70
CA ILE A 65 -4.87 5.93 16.52
C ILE A 65 -4.00 4.99 15.72
N TYR A 66 -4.24 4.92 14.40
CA TYR A 66 -3.47 4.10 13.49
C TYR A 66 -2.73 4.96 12.45
N GLY A 67 -1.44 4.73 12.29
CA GLY A 67 -0.62 5.29 11.21
C GLY A 67 -0.46 4.30 10.07
N ILE A 68 -0.56 4.78 8.83
CA ILE A 68 -0.38 3.99 7.62
C ILE A 68 0.54 4.75 6.67
N GLY A 69 1.67 4.14 6.30
CA GLY A 69 2.70 4.79 5.49
C GLY A 69 3.34 5.99 6.20
N LEU A 70 3.42 5.93 7.54
CA LEU A 70 4.11 6.89 8.39
C LEU A 70 5.27 6.19 9.10
N GLU A 71 6.32 6.92 9.42
CA GLU A 71 7.53 6.40 10.05
C GLU A 71 8.03 7.30 11.19
N GLY A 72 9.05 6.82 11.90
CA GLY A 72 9.73 7.56 12.96
C GLY A 72 9.00 7.52 14.30
N THR A 73 9.43 8.38 15.21
CA THR A 73 8.97 8.37 16.61
C THR A 73 7.48 8.71 16.69
N ILE A 74 6.73 7.77 17.25
CA ILE A 74 5.30 7.90 17.49
C ILE A 74 5.05 8.95 18.59
N PRO A 75 4.13 9.91 18.40
CA PRO A 75 3.98 11.06 19.30
C PRO A 75 3.13 10.78 20.56
N GLY A 76 2.73 9.53 20.82
CA GLY A 76 1.84 9.15 21.92
C GLY A 76 1.73 7.64 22.10
N ALA A 77 1.26 7.18 23.27
CA ALA A 77 1.31 5.78 23.67
C ALA A 77 0.22 4.87 23.06
N ASN A 78 -0.92 5.44 22.64
CA ASN A 78 -2.08 4.75 22.05
C ASN A 78 -2.12 4.89 20.52
N ILE A 79 -0.96 5.08 19.92
CA ILE A 79 -0.80 5.22 18.48
C ILE A 79 -0.02 3.99 18.00
N THR A 80 -0.59 3.26 17.06
CA THR A 80 0.03 2.10 16.43
C THR A 80 0.34 2.44 14.98
N ASN A 81 1.59 2.28 14.58
CA ASN A 81 1.94 2.36 13.17
C ASN A 81 1.83 0.96 12.56
N LEU A 82 1.03 0.82 11.51
CA LEU A 82 0.89 -0.45 10.81
C LEU A 82 1.95 -0.53 9.71
N ASP A 83 2.68 -1.64 9.70
CA ASP A 83 3.69 -1.96 8.70
C ASP A 83 3.60 -3.45 8.35
N VAL A 84 4.28 -3.90 7.30
CA VAL A 84 4.30 -5.31 6.91
C VAL A 84 4.93 -6.15 8.04
N GLU A 85 4.15 -7.05 8.62
CA GLU A 85 4.59 -7.91 9.71
C GLU A 85 5.15 -9.23 9.19
N LEU A 86 6.28 -9.68 9.73
CA LEU A 86 6.84 -11.01 9.49
C LEU A 86 6.34 -11.97 10.57
N GLN A 87 5.67 -13.05 10.16
CA GLN A 87 5.21 -14.13 11.03
C GLN A 87 6.32 -15.14 11.31
N GLU A 88 6.18 -15.91 12.40
CA GLU A 88 7.15 -16.94 12.82
C GLU A 88 7.38 -18.02 11.75
N ASN A 89 6.37 -18.31 10.93
CA ASN A 89 6.45 -19.26 9.83
C ASN A 89 7.15 -18.69 8.57
N GLY A 90 7.60 -17.43 8.61
CA GLY A 90 8.24 -16.72 7.50
C GLY A 90 7.27 -16.05 6.53
N ASP A 91 5.95 -16.17 6.74
CA ASP A 91 4.96 -15.45 5.94
C ASP A 91 4.90 -13.98 6.36
N LYS A 92 4.44 -13.13 5.43
CA LYS A 92 4.23 -11.70 5.69
C LYS A 92 2.74 -11.37 5.75
N ILE A 93 2.36 -10.46 6.63
CA ILE A 93 1.02 -9.87 6.69
C ILE A 93 1.11 -8.44 6.15
N SER A 94 0.37 -8.16 5.08
CA SER A 94 0.27 -6.83 4.52
C SER A 94 -0.51 -5.87 5.45
N ILE A 95 -0.33 -4.57 5.27
CA ILE A 95 -1.05 -3.56 6.07
C ILE A 95 -2.55 -3.66 5.77
N LEU A 96 -2.93 -3.90 4.52
CA LEU A 96 -4.32 -4.07 4.12
C LEU A 96 -4.96 -5.30 4.80
N GLU A 97 -4.23 -6.40 4.98
CA GLU A 97 -4.71 -7.56 5.75
C GLU A 97 -4.97 -7.19 7.22
N GLN A 98 -4.03 -6.50 7.87
CA GLN A 98 -4.20 -6.03 9.26
C GLN A 98 -5.40 -5.09 9.41
N VAL A 99 -5.56 -4.13 8.48
CA VAL A 99 -6.70 -3.21 8.48
C VAL A 99 -8.02 -3.96 8.39
N ASN A 100 -8.11 -4.97 7.51
CA ASN A 100 -9.32 -5.78 7.37
C ASN A 100 -9.68 -6.51 8.67
N GLU A 101 -8.69 -7.02 9.38
CA GLU A 101 -8.88 -7.64 10.68
C GLU A 101 -9.38 -6.63 11.73
N ILE A 102 -8.74 -5.44 11.81
CA ILE A 102 -9.09 -4.39 12.78
C ILE A 102 -10.54 -3.92 12.61
N ILE A 103 -11.00 -3.72 11.37
CA ILE A 103 -12.36 -3.24 11.08
C ILE A 103 -13.38 -4.38 10.89
N GLY A 104 -12.93 -5.64 10.86
CA GLY A 104 -13.80 -6.81 10.73
C GLY A 104 -14.46 -6.95 9.35
N MET A 105 -13.81 -6.50 8.28
CA MET A 105 -14.32 -6.59 6.90
C MET A 105 -13.55 -7.62 6.07
N LYS A 106 -14.24 -8.29 5.16
CA LYS A 106 -13.59 -9.19 4.19
C LYS A 106 -12.92 -8.40 3.06
N MET A 107 -11.83 -8.98 2.53
CA MET A 107 -11.20 -8.50 1.30
C MET A 107 -11.98 -8.93 0.07
N SER A 108 -12.16 -7.99 -0.86
CA SER A 108 -12.51 -8.30 -2.24
C SER A 108 -11.37 -9.02 -2.97
N LEU A 109 -11.67 -9.57 -4.16
CA LEU A 109 -10.64 -10.23 -4.97
C LEU A 109 -9.49 -9.28 -5.35
N ASP A 110 -9.82 -8.04 -5.72
CA ASP A 110 -8.82 -7.01 -6.06
C ASP A 110 -7.93 -6.68 -4.85
N GLU A 111 -8.53 -6.50 -3.67
CA GLU A 111 -7.81 -6.25 -2.42
C GLU A 111 -6.89 -7.40 -2.03
N GLN A 112 -7.28 -8.67 -2.28
CA GLN A 112 -6.40 -9.81 -2.05
C GLN A 112 -5.15 -9.76 -2.92
N PHE A 113 -5.28 -9.34 -4.19
CA PHE A 113 -4.12 -9.22 -5.07
C PHE A 113 -3.24 -8.01 -4.71
N ILE A 114 -3.83 -6.89 -4.33
CA ILE A 114 -3.12 -5.71 -3.82
C ILE A 114 -2.32 -6.06 -2.56
N ALA A 115 -2.96 -6.70 -1.58
CA ALA A 115 -2.32 -7.17 -0.35
C ALA A 115 -1.15 -8.12 -0.65
N SER A 116 -1.36 -9.09 -1.55
CA SER A 116 -0.33 -10.04 -1.95
C SER A 116 0.85 -9.39 -2.66
N TYR A 117 0.61 -8.40 -3.53
CA TYR A 117 1.66 -7.60 -4.14
C TYR A 117 2.43 -6.79 -3.10
N ALA A 118 1.75 -6.12 -2.17
CA ALA A 118 2.40 -5.28 -1.17
C ALA A 118 3.39 -6.06 -0.29
N LYS A 119 3.05 -7.29 0.10
CA LYS A 119 3.93 -8.10 0.98
C LYS A 119 5.06 -8.84 0.26
N ASN A 120 4.82 -9.31 -0.97
CA ASN A 120 5.72 -10.25 -1.66
C ASN A 120 5.94 -9.92 -3.15
N GLY A 121 5.60 -8.71 -3.60
CA GLY A 121 5.71 -8.30 -4.99
C GLY A 121 5.01 -9.25 -5.95
N MET A 122 5.64 -9.49 -7.10
CA MET A 122 5.11 -10.36 -8.16
C MET A 122 4.92 -11.81 -7.71
N ASP A 123 5.78 -12.32 -6.83
CA ASP A 123 5.65 -13.69 -6.32
C ASP A 123 4.36 -13.85 -5.50
N GLY A 124 3.96 -12.81 -4.76
CA GLY A 124 2.70 -12.79 -4.04
C GLY A 124 1.49 -12.87 -4.98
N VAL A 125 1.51 -12.09 -6.06
CA VAL A 125 0.44 -12.10 -7.08
C VAL A 125 0.35 -13.49 -7.74
N ASN A 126 1.49 -14.07 -8.14
CA ASN A 126 1.55 -15.38 -8.78
C ASN A 126 1.05 -16.51 -7.85
N LYS A 127 1.45 -16.50 -6.58
CA LYS A 127 0.95 -17.45 -5.55
C LYS A 127 -0.57 -17.33 -5.39
N THR A 128 -1.09 -16.10 -5.35
CA THR A 128 -2.54 -15.85 -5.21
C THR A 128 -3.31 -16.34 -6.42
N ALA A 129 -2.83 -16.04 -7.64
CA ALA A 129 -3.42 -16.53 -8.88
C ALA A 129 -3.45 -18.06 -8.93
N THR A 130 -2.35 -18.72 -8.55
CA THR A 130 -2.25 -20.18 -8.49
C THR A 130 -3.26 -20.78 -7.51
N ARG A 131 -3.35 -20.22 -6.29
CA ARG A 131 -4.32 -20.64 -5.27
C ARG A 131 -5.76 -20.54 -5.77
N LEU A 132 -6.06 -19.49 -6.53
CA LEU A 132 -7.37 -19.21 -7.10
C LEU A 132 -7.61 -19.89 -8.47
N LYS A 133 -6.65 -20.70 -8.94
CA LYS A 133 -6.70 -21.41 -10.23
C LYS A 133 -6.94 -20.47 -11.43
N ILE A 134 -6.40 -19.26 -11.36
CA ILE A 134 -6.46 -18.29 -12.45
C ILE A 134 -5.45 -18.70 -13.54
N THR A 135 -5.85 -18.56 -14.80
CA THR A 135 -4.99 -18.90 -15.94
C THR A 135 -3.76 -17.98 -15.97
N LYS A 136 -2.66 -18.45 -16.57
CA LYS A 136 -1.44 -17.63 -16.71
C LYS A 136 -1.72 -16.30 -17.42
N THR A 137 -2.52 -16.33 -18.49
CA THR A 137 -2.86 -15.14 -19.28
C THR A 137 -3.69 -14.14 -18.47
N ASP A 138 -4.64 -14.60 -17.66
CA ASP A 138 -5.42 -13.72 -16.80
C ASP A 138 -4.60 -13.19 -15.63
N ALA A 139 -3.70 -14.01 -15.06
CA ALA A 139 -2.76 -13.57 -14.05
C ALA A 139 -1.84 -12.45 -14.57
N GLN A 140 -1.38 -12.54 -15.82
CA GLN A 140 -0.58 -11.47 -16.46
C GLN A 140 -1.35 -10.16 -16.55
N LYS A 141 -2.62 -10.19 -16.94
CA LYS A 141 -3.48 -9.00 -17.00
C LYS A 141 -3.75 -8.41 -15.62
N ILE A 142 -3.97 -9.25 -14.61
CA ILE A 142 -4.14 -8.83 -13.21
C ILE A 142 -2.86 -8.12 -12.74
N THR A 143 -1.71 -8.72 -12.99
CA THR A 143 -0.41 -8.13 -12.68
C THR A 143 -0.23 -6.78 -13.36
N GLU A 144 -0.42 -6.69 -14.67
CA GLU A 144 -0.33 -5.42 -15.42
C GLU A 144 -1.22 -4.34 -14.81
N ASN A 145 -2.46 -4.70 -14.50
CA ASN A 145 -3.44 -3.78 -13.94
C ASN A 145 -3.06 -3.29 -12.51
N ILE A 146 -2.51 -4.15 -11.67
CA ILE A 146 -1.99 -3.77 -10.34
C ILE A 146 -0.81 -2.84 -10.47
N LEU A 147 0.14 -3.17 -11.36
CA LEU A 147 1.36 -2.38 -11.54
C LEU A 147 1.06 -0.97 -12.05
N ILE A 148 0.23 -0.84 -13.10
CA ILE A 148 -0.17 0.47 -13.64
C ILE A 148 -0.85 1.30 -12.56
N ARG A 149 -1.80 0.72 -11.80
CA ARG A 149 -2.46 1.42 -10.70
C ARG A 149 -1.50 1.80 -9.58
N ASN A 150 -0.49 0.97 -9.30
CA ASN A 150 0.55 1.29 -8.34
C ASN A 150 1.43 2.44 -8.80
N HIS A 151 1.89 2.43 -10.05
CA HIS A 151 2.65 3.52 -10.65
C HIS A 151 1.88 4.84 -10.55
N GLN A 152 0.60 4.84 -10.90
CA GLN A 152 -0.28 6.00 -10.74
C GLN A 152 -0.43 6.41 -9.27
N ALA A 153 -0.56 5.45 -8.36
CA ALA A 153 -0.69 5.72 -6.93
C ALA A 153 0.58 6.29 -6.28
N ILE A 154 1.75 6.09 -6.89
CA ILE A 154 3.01 6.72 -6.49
C ILE A 154 3.34 7.98 -7.30
N GLY A 155 2.42 8.46 -8.14
CA GLY A 155 2.54 9.72 -8.88
C GLY A 155 3.14 9.64 -10.29
N ILE A 156 3.33 8.43 -10.84
CA ILE A 156 3.77 8.26 -12.22
C ILE A 156 2.60 8.48 -13.18
N SER A 157 2.74 9.46 -14.09
CA SER A 157 1.73 9.72 -15.11
C SER A 157 1.83 8.75 -16.29
N LEU A 158 0.75 8.63 -17.06
CA LEU A 158 0.75 7.81 -18.29
C LEU A 158 1.84 8.23 -19.28
N ASP A 159 2.15 9.53 -19.38
CA ASP A 159 3.22 10.03 -20.24
C ASP A 159 4.61 9.60 -19.76
N GLN A 160 4.83 9.60 -18.44
CA GLN A 160 6.07 9.11 -17.85
C GLN A 160 6.20 7.59 -18.06
N GLU A 161 5.12 6.85 -17.85
CA GLU A 161 5.05 5.40 -18.07
C GLU A 161 5.36 5.05 -19.53
N ALA A 162 4.80 5.78 -20.49
CA ALA A 162 5.10 5.63 -21.92
C ALA A 162 6.57 5.93 -22.25
N LYS A 163 7.18 6.93 -21.60
CA LYS A 163 8.62 7.23 -21.76
C LYS A 163 9.49 6.11 -21.20
N LEU A 164 9.17 5.58 -20.02
CA LEU A 164 9.89 4.45 -19.41
C LEU A 164 9.78 3.19 -20.26
N ALA A 165 8.58 2.90 -20.79
CA ALA A 165 8.38 1.77 -21.71
C ALA A 165 9.27 1.88 -22.95
N ARG A 166 9.35 3.07 -23.57
CA ARG A 166 10.25 3.31 -24.71
C ARG A 166 11.71 3.09 -24.34
N GLN A 167 12.19 3.64 -23.22
CA GLN A 167 13.57 3.49 -22.76
C GLN A 167 13.94 2.02 -22.51
N ILE A 168 13.05 1.25 -21.87
CA ILE A 168 13.28 -0.17 -21.60
C ILE A 168 13.32 -0.97 -22.89
N ASN A 169 12.43 -0.68 -23.85
CA ASN A 169 12.38 -1.38 -25.12
C ASN A 169 13.59 -1.06 -26.02
N THR A 170 14.08 0.19 -26.01
CA THR A 170 15.27 0.58 -26.76
C THR A 170 16.56 0.00 -26.16
N SER A 171 16.67 -0.05 -24.83
CA SER A 171 17.90 -0.50 -24.15
C SER A 171 18.15 -2.02 -24.21
N LYS A 172 17.12 -2.85 -24.37
CA LYS A 172 17.24 -4.31 -24.23
C LYS A 172 17.26 -5.12 -25.54
N GLN A 173 17.30 -4.48 -26.72
CA GLN A 173 17.46 -5.12 -28.04
C GLN A 173 16.54 -6.34 -28.34
N LYS A 174 15.37 -6.46 -27.68
CA LYS A 174 14.40 -7.53 -27.95
C LYS A 174 12.98 -7.03 -27.71
N SER A 175 12.05 -7.41 -28.59
CA SER A 175 10.62 -7.15 -28.41
C SER A 175 10.13 -7.84 -27.13
N LYS A 176 9.72 -7.05 -26.15
CA LYS A 176 9.08 -7.52 -24.93
C LYS A 176 7.57 -7.52 -25.11
N SER A 177 6.87 -8.43 -24.44
CA SER A 177 5.43 -8.30 -24.28
C SER A 177 5.11 -7.06 -23.41
N ASP A 178 3.88 -6.57 -23.48
CA ASP A 178 3.42 -5.47 -22.63
C ASP A 178 3.61 -5.84 -21.14
N HIS A 179 3.30 -7.09 -20.77
CA HIS A 179 3.58 -7.67 -19.46
C HIS A 179 5.05 -7.52 -19.04
N ASP A 180 5.99 -7.97 -19.88
CA ASP A 180 7.42 -7.95 -19.56
C ASP A 180 7.98 -6.52 -19.52
N THR A 181 7.31 -5.59 -20.18
CA THR A 181 7.63 -4.16 -20.16
C THR A 181 7.20 -3.55 -18.84
N ILE A 182 5.93 -3.72 -18.44
CA ILE A 182 5.42 -3.13 -17.19
C ILE A 182 6.11 -3.70 -15.95
N VAL A 183 6.41 -5.01 -15.94
CA VAL A 183 7.17 -5.64 -14.85
C VAL A 183 8.60 -5.05 -14.80
N ALA A 184 9.20 -4.71 -15.94
CA ALA A 184 10.51 -4.09 -15.95
C ALA A 184 10.49 -2.64 -15.47
N ILE A 185 9.40 -1.90 -15.74
CA ILE A 185 9.18 -0.55 -15.19
C ILE A 185 9.08 -0.63 -13.67
N ASP A 186 8.22 -1.52 -13.16
CA ASP A 186 8.01 -1.69 -11.71
C ASP A 186 9.33 -2.05 -10.99
N ASN A 187 10.09 -3.01 -11.52
CA ASN A 187 11.40 -3.36 -10.98
C ASN A 187 12.39 -2.19 -11.02
N TRP A 188 12.32 -1.31 -12.02
CA TRP A 188 13.17 -0.14 -12.10
C TRP A 188 12.79 0.90 -11.03
N LEU A 189 11.50 1.20 -10.89
CA LEU A 189 10.98 2.13 -9.88
C LEU A 189 11.26 1.66 -8.44
N ASN A 190 11.17 0.34 -8.20
CA ASN A 190 11.42 -0.22 -6.88
C ASN A 190 12.92 -0.31 -6.52
N ARG A 191 13.82 -0.40 -7.51
CA ARG A 191 15.28 -0.35 -7.27
C ARG A 191 15.74 1.02 -6.77
N ASP A 192 15.17 2.10 -7.31
CA ASP A 192 15.50 3.45 -6.87
C ASP A 192 14.97 3.75 -5.45
N ASN A 193 13.87 3.10 -5.04
CA ASN A 193 13.33 3.20 -3.67
C ASN A 193 14.16 2.44 -2.61
N GLU A 194 14.88 1.37 -2.97
CA GLU A 194 15.78 0.66 -2.02
C GLU A 194 17.03 1.49 -1.66
N LEU A 195 17.48 2.39 -2.54
CA LEU A 195 18.62 3.29 -2.27
C LEU A 195 18.30 4.42 -1.28
N LEU A 196 17.02 4.64 -0.95
CA LEU A 196 16.55 5.66 0.00
C LEU A 196 16.24 5.09 1.38
N ARG A 197 16.49 3.79 1.62
CA ARG A 197 16.22 3.09 2.90
C ARG A 197 17.45 2.87 3.79
N TYR A 198 18.58 3.53 3.51
CA TYR A 198 19.80 3.50 4.33
C TYR A 198 20.10 4.85 4.97
#